data_AF-F4G1G9-F1
#
_entry.id   AF-F4G1G9-F1
#
_cell.length_a   1.000
_cell.length_b   1.000
_cell.length_c   1.000
_cell.angle_alpha   90.00
_cell.angle_beta   90.00
_cell.angle_gamma   90.00
#
_symmetry.space_group_name_H-M   'P 1'
#
loop_
_entity.id
_entity.type
_entity.pdbx_description
1 polymer ?
#
loop_
_entity_poly.entity_id
_entity_poly.type
_entity_poly.pdbx_seq_one_letter_code
_entity_poly.pdbx_strand_id
1 'polypeptide(L)'
;MFAVISPSAFPKLDVILKKFSDYKLIVTTYGVSYALKNHINIDFALDRGVWVRSYSHKSGTFSDLPVHEAEAIMVASDLQAILIAVDDKVKKEAERLGVKVMSPD
;
A
#
# COMPACT_ATOMS: atom_id res chain seq x y z
N MET A 1 2.28 -6.08 13.98
CA MET A 1 2.68 -6.52 12.62
C MET A 1 2.43 -5.35 11.65
N PHE A 2 3.21 -5.21 10.58
CA PHE A 2 3.00 -4.12 9.61
C PHE A 2 2.07 -4.56 8.49
N ALA A 3 1.27 -3.62 7.98
CA ALA A 3 0.48 -3.79 6.77
C ALA A 3 0.61 -2.55 5.90
N VAL A 4 0.99 -2.74 4.64
CA VAL A 4 1.14 -1.65 3.67
C VAL A 4 -0.10 -1.62 2.80
N ILE A 5 -0.67 -0.45 2.60
CA ILE A 5 -1.86 -0.25 1.79
C ILE A 5 -1.41 0.19 0.39
N SER A 6 -1.73 -0.61 -0.62
CA SER A 6 -1.51 -0.25 -2.02
C SER A 6 -2.52 0.82 -2.44
N PRO A 7 -2.13 1.77 -3.32
CA PRO A 7 -3.02 2.84 -3.78
C PRO A 7 -4.32 2.34 -4.42
N SER A 8 -4.29 1.19 -5.09
CA SER A 8 -5.49 0.52 -5.61
C SER A 8 -6.58 0.33 -4.55
N ALA A 9 -6.20 0.13 -3.29
CA ALA A 9 -7.11 -0.14 -2.18
C ALA A 9 -7.63 1.14 -1.48
N PHE A 10 -7.15 2.32 -1.85
CA PHE A 10 -7.50 3.58 -1.17
C PHE A 10 -8.98 3.95 -1.19
N PRO A 11 -9.80 3.60 -2.21
CA PRO A 11 -11.24 3.83 -2.13
C PRO A 11 -11.94 3.11 -0.95
N LYS A 12 -11.29 2.15 -0.31
CA LYS A 12 -11.82 1.35 0.80
C LYS A 12 -11.09 1.61 2.14
N LEU A 13 -10.48 2.79 2.31
CA LEU A 13 -9.70 3.10 3.52
C LEU A 13 -10.50 2.90 4.81
N ASP A 14 -11.78 3.26 4.83
CA ASP A 14 -12.65 3.11 6.01
C ASP A 14 -12.81 1.63 6.43
N VAL A 15 -12.97 0.73 5.45
CA VAL A 15 -13.05 -0.72 5.67
C VAL A 15 -11.70 -1.24 6.14
N ILE A 16 -10.61 -0.81 5.50
CA ILE A 16 -9.24 -1.23 5.82
C ILE A 16 -8.86 -0.87 7.25
N LEU A 17 -9.12 0.37 7.66
CA LEU A 17 -8.81 0.87 8.99
C LEU A 17 -9.52 0.09 10.10
N LYS A 18 -10.75 -0.38 9.83
CA LYS A 18 -11.51 -1.21 10.78
C LYS A 18 -11.02 -2.66 10.78
N LYS A 19 -10.86 -3.28 9.60
CA LYS A 19 -10.54 -4.71 9.44
C LYS A 19 -9.11 -5.04 9.87
N PHE A 20 -8.18 -4.10 9.72
CA PHE A 20 -6.76 -4.28 9.99
C PHE A 20 -6.28 -3.41 11.17
N SER A 21 -7.15 -3.13 12.14
CA SER A 21 -6.83 -2.31 13.32
C SER A 21 -5.67 -2.85 14.16
N ASP A 22 -5.43 -4.17 14.11
CA ASP A 22 -4.35 -4.84 14.84
C ASP A 22 -2.98 -4.69 14.16
N TYR A 23 -2.96 -4.08 12.96
CA TYR A 23 -1.76 -3.82 12.19
C TYR A 23 -1.33 -2.37 12.33
N LYS A 24 -0.01 -2.17 12.26
CA LYS A 24 0.55 -0.85 12.01
C LYS A 24 0.45 -0.56 10.51
N LEU A 25 -0.59 0.18 10.16
CA LEU A 25 -0.92 0.53 8.78
C LEU A 25 0.05 1.57 8.22
N ILE A 26 0.48 1.34 6.99
CA ILE A 26 1.47 2.17 6.28
C ILE A 26 0.93 2.49 4.89
N VAL A 27 1.10 3.74 4.46
CA VAL A 27 1.00 4.17 3.06
C VAL A 27 2.36 4.69 2.60
N THR A 28 2.54 4.78 1.28
CA THR A 28 3.81 5.22 0.71
C THR A 28 3.73 6.64 0.15
N THR A 29 4.87 7.27 -0.11
CA THR A 29 4.94 8.66 -0.61
C THR A 29 4.30 8.84 -1.98
N TYR A 30 4.55 7.93 -2.92
CA TYR A 30 3.85 7.92 -4.21
C TYR A 30 2.38 7.52 -4.05
N GLY A 31 2.05 6.73 -3.02
CA GLY A 31 0.67 6.48 -2.64
C GLY A 31 -0.06 7.75 -2.22
N VAL A 32 0.48 8.52 -1.27
CA VAL A 32 -0.07 9.83 -0.87
C VAL A 32 -0.23 10.75 -2.08
N SER A 33 0.80 10.83 -2.94
CA SER A 33 0.72 11.62 -4.18
C SER A 33 -0.40 11.16 -5.11
N TYR A 34 -0.60 9.85 -5.24
CA TYR A 34 -1.71 9.27 -6.01
C TYR A 34 -3.06 9.67 -5.41
N ALA A 35 -3.22 9.60 -4.09
CA ALA A 35 -4.47 9.99 -3.43
C ALA A 35 -4.81 11.46 -3.70
N LEU A 36 -3.82 12.36 -3.52
CA LEU A 36 -3.99 13.79 -3.76
C LEU A 36 -4.36 14.08 -5.23
N LYS A 37 -3.70 13.42 -6.19
CA LYS A 37 -3.99 13.58 -7.62
C LYS A 37 -5.40 13.09 -8.00
N ASN A 38 -5.92 12.08 -7.31
CA ASN A 38 -7.23 11.48 -7.60
C ASN A 38 -8.33 11.93 -6.64
N HIS A 39 -8.10 13.00 -5.86
CA HIS A 39 -9.06 13.53 -4.89
C HIS A 39 -9.57 12.50 -3.87
N ILE A 40 -8.72 11.54 -3.48
CA ILE A 40 -9.03 10.57 -2.42
C ILE A 40 -8.68 11.20 -1.07
N ASN A 41 -9.58 11.11 -0.11
CA ASN A 41 -9.38 11.62 1.25
C ASN A 41 -8.38 10.75 2.03
N ILE A 42 -7.09 10.95 1.78
CA ILE A 42 -6.00 10.27 2.49
C ILE A 42 -5.82 10.80 3.91
N ASP A 43 -6.17 12.07 4.15
CA ASP A 43 -6.10 12.70 5.47
C ASP A 43 -6.93 11.91 6.50
N PHE A 44 -8.08 11.37 6.09
CA PHE A 44 -8.89 10.46 6.91
C PHE A 44 -8.08 9.31 7.51
N ALA A 45 -7.15 8.74 6.74
CA ALA A 45 -6.29 7.65 7.19
C ALA A 45 -5.12 8.17 8.03
N LEU A 46 -4.50 9.29 7.64
CA LEU A 46 -3.38 9.89 8.34
C LEU A 46 -3.80 10.36 9.75
N ASP A 47 -4.95 11.01 9.89
CA ASP A 47 -5.54 11.45 11.15
C ASP A 47 -5.81 10.28 12.12
N ARG A 48 -5.96 9.05 11.58
CA ARG A 48 -6.18 7.81 12.33
C ARG A 48 -4.90 7.03 12.61
N GLY A 49 -3.74 7.65 12.38
CA GLY A 49 -2.45 7.09 12.73
C GLY A 49 -1.87 6.14 11.69
N VAL A 50 -2.30 6.21 10.43
CA VAL A 50 -1.61 5.53 9.32
C VAL A 50 -0.28 6.23 9.05
N TRP A 51 0.80 5.45 9.00
CA TRP A 51 2.15 5.98 8.83
C TRP A 51 2.48 6.17 7.36
N VAL A 52 3.21 7.24 7.04
CA VAL A 52 3.80 7.41 5.72
C VAL A 52 5.23 6.88 5.75
N ARG A 53 5.58 6.00 4.81
CA ARG A 53 6.95 5.52 4.63
C ARG A 53 7.39 5.66 3.18
N SER A 54 8.54 6.29 2.98
CA SER A 54 9.17 6.47 1.68
C SER A 54 10.40 5.59 1.51
N TYR A 55 10.76 5.33 0.26
CA TYR A 55 12.13 4.95 -0.09
C TYR A 55 12.89 6.16 -0.61
N SER A 56 14.18 6.21 -0.29
CA SER A 56 15.09 7.21 -0.87
C SER A 56 15.43 6.83 -2.31
N HIS A 57 16.18 5.75 -2.54
CA HIS A 57 16.45 5.21 -3.87
C HIS A 57 16.55 3.68 -3.81
N LYS A 58 15.61 2.99 -4.46
CA LYS A 58 15.70 1.55 -4.69
C LYS A 58 15.28 1.26 -6.11
N SER A 59 16.22 0.76 -6.92
CA SER A 59 15.95 0.29 -8.27
C SER A 59 15.14 -1.00 -8.18
N GLY A 60 13.87 -0.93 -8.52
CA GLY A 60 12.98 -2.09 -8.62
C GLY A 60 12.63 -2.39 -10.07
N THR A 61 12.73 -3.65 -10.48
CA THR A 61 12.21 -4.15 -11.76
C THR A 61 10.73 -4.47 -11.62
N PHE A 62 9.90 -3.44 -11.61
CA PHE A 62 8.44 -3.57 -11.75
C PHE A 62 8.07 -3.16 -13.17
N SER A 63 8.29 -4.06 -14.13
CA SER A 63 8.31 -3.72 -15.55
C SER A 63 7.01 -3.10 -16.07
N ASP A 64 5.87 -3.41 -15.44
CA ASP A 64 4.55 -3.04 -15.95
C ASP A 64 3.60 -2.42 -14.92
N LEU A 65 4.05 -2.23 -13.67
CA LEU A 65 3.23 -1.60 -12.63
C LEU A 65 3.51 -0.09 -12.51
N PRO A 66 2.47 0.72 -12.25
CA PRO A 66 2.67 2.12 -11.90
C PRO A 66 3.58 2.28 -10.68
N VAL A 67 4.39 3.34 -10.66
CA VAL A 67 5.36 3.60 -9.59
C VAL A 67 4.74 3.63 -8.19
N HIS A 68 3.50 4.15 -8.07
CA HIS A 68 2.80 4.21 -6.79
C HIS A 68 2.40 2.82 -6.25
N GLU A 69 2.12 1.86 -7.13
CA GLU A 69 1.87 0.47 -6.74
C GLU A 69 3.17 -0.26 -6.42
N ALA A 70 4.18 -0.08 -7.28
CA ALA A 70 5.50 -0.66 -7.10
C ALA A 70 6.14 -0.27 -5.76
N GLU A 71 6.03 1.00 -5.36
CA GLU A 71 6.53 1.48 -4.07
C GLU A 71 5.88 0.76 -2.90
N ALA A 72 4.55 0.56 -2.93
CA ALA A 72 3.83 -0.16 -1.88
C ALA A 72 4.33 -1.62 -1.75
N ILE A 73 4.54 -2.31 -2.87
CA ILE A 73 5.09 -3.68 -2.87
C ILE A 73 6.52 -3.70 -2.29
N MET A 74 7.38 -2.75 -2.69
CA MET A 74 8.73 -2.64 -2.13
C MET A 74 8.72 -2.37 -0.63
N VAL A 75 7.81 -1.50 -0.15
CA VAL A 75 7.74 -1.17 1.29
C VAL A 75 7.26 -2.40 2.06
N ALA A 76 6.30 -3.14 1.50
CA ALA A 76 5.81 -4.36 2.11
C ALA A 76 6.89 -5.45 2.20
N SER A 77 7.67 -5.62 1.13
CA SER A 77 8.74 -6.61 1.06
C SER A 77 9.83 -6.36 2.12
N ASP A 78 10.40 -5.14 2.20
CA ASP A 78 11.52 -4.90 3.13
C ASP A 78 11.06 -4.90 4.59
N LEU A 79 9.80 -4.57 4.85
CA LEU A 79 9.22 -4.65 6.19
C LEU A 79 8.78 -6.05 6.58
N GLN A 80 8.83 -7.02 5.66
CA GLN A 80 8.18 -8.32 5.82
C GLN A 80 6.71 -8.17 6.26
N ALA A 81 6.05 -7.16 5.70
CA ALA A 81 4.67 -6.81 5.98
C ALA A 81 3.71 -7.52 5.02
N ILE A 82 2.42 -7.54 5.37
CA ILE A 82 1.39 -7.87 4.39
C ILE A 82 1.14 -6.65 3.48
N LEU A 83 0.70 -6.92 2.25
CA LEU A 83 0.19 -5.91 1.32
C LEU A 83 -1.33 -6.00 1.24
N ILE A 84 -2.01 -4.87 1.42
CA ILE A 84 -3.44 -4.73 1.23
C ILE A 84 -3.68 -4.14 -0.16
N ALA A 85 -4.21 -4.95 -1.08
CA ALA A 85 -4.38 -4.56 -2.48
C ALA A 85 -5.69 -5.12 -3.05
N VAL A 86 -6.28 -4.42 -4.03
CA VAL A 86 -7.49 -4.88 -4.74
C VAL A 86 -7.23 -5.21 -6.21
N ASP A 87 -6.22 -4.61 -6.84
CA ASP A 87 -5.88 -4.83 -8.24
C ASP A 87 -5.14 -6.17 -8.45
N ASP A 88 -5.66 -7.03 -9.33
CA ASP A 88 -5.13 -8.38 -9.52
C ASP A 88 -3.70 -8.43 -10.10
N LYS A 89 -3.27 -7.42 -10.86
CA LYS A 89 -1.89 -7.34 -11.33
C LYS A 89 -0.95 -7.02 -10.17
N VAL A 90 -1.36 -6.09 -9.31
CA VAL A 90 -0.61 -5.74 -8.08
C VAL A 90 -0.50 -6.94 -7.16
N LYS A 91 -1.59 -7.68 -6.93
CA LYS A 91 -1.60 -8.89 -6.09
C LYS A 91 -0.62 -9.95 -6.62
N LYS A 92 -0.72 -10.29 -7.90
CA LYS A 92 0.15 -11.29 -8.55
C LYS A 92 1.62 -10.92 -8.47
N GLU A 93 1.94 -9.66 -8.70
CA GLU A 93 3.32 -9.19 -8.66
C GLU A 93 3.89 -9.19 -7.23
N ALA A 94 3.09 -8.81 -6.24
CA ALA A 94 3.47 -8.88 -4.84
C ALA A 94 3.74 -10.33 -4.39
N GLU A 95 2.86 -11.27 -4.76
CA GLU A 95 3.04 -12.69 -4.47
C GLU A 95 4.28 -13.28 -5.16
N ARG A 96 4.55 -12.89 -6.42
CA ARG A 96 5.77 -13.26 -7.15
C ARG A 96 7.05 -12.85 -6.40
N LEU A 97 6.98 -11.74 -5.66
CA LEU A 97 8.08 -11.21 -4.84
C LEU A 97 8.06 -11.71 -3.38
N GLY A 98 7.21 -12.70 -3.07
CA GLY A 98 7.13 -13.31 -1.74
C GLY A 98 6.40 -12.45 -0.70
N VAL A 99 5.69 -11.40 -1.12
CA VAL A 99 4.87 -10.56 -0.23
C VAL A 99 3.50 -11.20 -0.07
N LYS A 100 3.07 -11.40 1.18
CA LYS A 100 1.72 -11.89 1.48
C LYS A 100 0.70 -10.80 1.19
N VAL A 101 -0.33 -11.13 0.41
CA VAL A 101 -1.40 -10.21 0.02
C VAL A 101 -2.68 -10.51 0.78
N MET A 102 -3.42 -9.46 1.15
CA MET A 102 -4.77 -9.56 1.70
C MET A 102 -5.72 -8.59 1.02
N SER A 103 -6.92 -9.06 0.69
CA SER A 103 -7.99 -8.20 0.17
C SER A 103 -8.77 -7.51 1.30
N PRO A 104 -9.14 -6.23 1.13
CA PRO A 104 -10.02 -5.54 2.06
C PRO A 104 -11.48 -6.03 2.00
N ASP A 105 -11.86 -6.64 0.87
CA ASP A 105 -13.19 -7.22 0.57
C ASP A 105 -13.65 -8.28 1.58
#